data_AF-A0A3E3E6V5-F1
#
_entry.id   AF-A0A3E3E6V5-F1
#
_cell.length_a   1.000
_cell.length_b   1.000
_cell.length_c   1.000
_cell.angle_alpha   90.00
_cell.angle_beta   90.00
_cell.angle_gamma   90.00
#
_symmetry.space_group_name_H-M   'P 1'
#
loop_
_entity.id
_entity.type
_entity.pdbx_description
1 polymer ?
#
loop_
_entity_poly.entity_id
_entity_poly.type
_entity_poly.pdbx_seq_one_letter_code
_entity_poly.pdbx_strand_id
1 'polypeptide(L)'
;MKNKKFWNWKSRKTLNQSNEEVAERILELHGTIAEESWFDDDVTPQLFKDELNAGSGDITVWINSPGGDCVAAAQIYNMLTQYKGNVTVKIDGIAASAASVIAMAGNTVLMSPVSMMMIHNPATFAFGDHAEMQKAIDMLAEVKESIINAYVIKTGLTRAKLSHLMDAETWMDANKAIELGFADDIITRAETKPNTEDPDEEDEDESIEEEEKKVPANSMLFSRKAVNNALINKLEKHYVQPEKTVTKQAEITAPASNGTPAKEIKERLDFIKKFI
;
A
#
# COMPACT_ATOMS: atom_id res chain seq x y z
N MET A 1 16.92 -10.10 -23.32
CA MET A 1 16.94 -9.43 -22.00
C MET A 1 16.82 -10.53 -20.95
N LYS A 2 17.55 -10.51 -19.83
CA LYS A 2 17.42 -11.57 -18.81
C LYS A 2 16.00 -11.49 -18.22
N ASN A 3 15.28 -12.62 -18.16
CA ASN A 3 13.95 -12.73 -17.52
C ASN A 3 13.99 -12.13 -16.11
N LYS A 4 13.43 -10.92 -15.95
CA LYS A 4 13.39 -10.22 -14.67
C LYS A 4 12.12 -10.63 -13.91
N LYS A 5 12.04 -11.90 -13.51
CA LYS A 5 11.04 -12.29 -12.50
C LYS A 5 11.22 -11.37 -11.30
N PHE A 6 10.13 -10.82 -10.78
CA PHE A 6 10.15 -10.06 -9.52
C PHE A 6 10.10 -10.98 -8.30
N TRP A 7 10.11 -12.31 -8.53
CA TRP A 7 10.23 -13.31 -7.50
C TRP A 7 11.44 -14.23 -7.73
N ASN A 8 11.95 -14.79 -6.65
CA ASN A 8 13.03 -15.75 -6.67
C ASN A 8 12.84 -16.82 -5.59
N TRP A 9 13.15 -18.07 -5.92
CA TRP A 9 13.12 -19.18 -4.96
C TRP A 9 14.53 -19.50 -4.46
N LYS A 10 14.65 -19.67 -3.14
CA LYS A 10 15.86 -20.15 -2.46
C LYS A 10 15.50 -21.29 -1.53
N SER A 11 16.50 -22.06 -1.13
CA SER A 11 16.41 -23.00 -0.04
C SER A 11 17.54 -22.78 0.94
N ARG A 12 17.27 -22.98 2.23
CA ARG A 12 18.30 -23.05 3.26
C ARG A 12 18.02 -24.22 4.19
N LYS A 13 19.07 -24.80 4.75
CA LYS A 13 18.93 -25.76 5.84
C LYS A 13 18.67 -25.00 7.14
N THR A 14 17.70 -25.45 7.89
CA THR A 14 17.40 -24.96 9.24
C THR A 14 17.11 -26.15 10.16
N LEU A 15 17.11 -25.92 11.46
CA LEU A 15 16.74 -26.95 12.44
C LEU A 15 15.29 -26.74 12.84
N ASN A 16 14.51 -27.82 12.88
CA ASN A 16 13.16 -27.78 13.44
C ASN A 16 13.22 -27.76 14.99
N GLN A 17 12.05 -27.69 15.63
CA GLN A 17 11.94 -27.72 17.10
C GLN A 17 12.53 -28.99 17.76
N SER A 18 12.74 -30.05 16.98
CA SER A 18 13.35 -31.32 17.40
C SER A 18 14.84 -31.42 17.07
N ASN A 19 15.49 -30.32 16.67
CA ASN A 19 16.88 -30.26 16.20
C ASN A 19 17.20 -31.13 14.97
N GLU A 20 16.20 -31.39 14.12
CA GLU A 20 16.42 -32.07 12.84
C GLU A 20 16.62 -31.07 11.72
N GLU A 21 17.57 -31.34 10.81
CA GLU A 21 17.76 -30.53 9.61
C GLU A 21 16.54 -30.65 8.68
N VAL A 22 15.86 -29.53 8.47
CA VAL A 22 14.79 -29.39 7.48
C VAL A 22 15.17 -28.33 6.45
N ALA A 23 14.76 -28.54 5.20
CA ALA A 23 14.95 -27.56 4.13
C ALA A 23 13.81 -26.53 4.19
N GLU A 24 14.14 -25.28 4.54
CA GLU A 24 13.20 -24.17 4.44
C GLU A 24 13.17 -23.66 3.00
N ARG A 25 11.96 -23.61 2.42
CA ARG A 25 11.71 -23.03 1.11
C ARG A 25 11.42 -21.55 1.28
N ILE A 26 12.20 -20.73 0.58
CA ILE A 26 12.14 -19.27 0.68
C ILE A 26 11.71 -18.69 -0.67
N LEU A 27 10.65 -17.90 -0.65
CA LEU A 27 10.21 -17.06 -1.76
C LEU A 27 10.59 -15.61 -1.47
N GLU A 28 11.37 -14.98 -2.33
CA GLU A 28 11.72 -13.56 -2.22
C GLU A 28 10.90 -12.78 -3.25
N LEU A 29 10.17 -11.74 -2.81
CA LEU A 29 9.44 -10.79 -3.65
C LEU A 29 10.10 -9.42 -3.54
N HIS A 30 10.99 -9.10 -4.49
CA HIS A 30 11.81 -7.89 -4.46
C HIS A 30 11.52 -6.99 -5.66
N GLY A 31 11.43 -5.68 -5.40
CA GLY A 31 11.16 -4.69 -6.44
C GLY A 31 9.68 -4.63 -6.84
N THR A 32 9.40 -3.99 -7.98
CA THR A 32 8.04 -3.73 -8.44
C THR A 32 7.33 -5.02 -8.84
N ILE A 33 6.11 -5.23 -8.33
CA ILE A 33 5.27 -6.35 -8.71
C ILE A 33 4.80 -6.16 -10.15
N ALA A 34 5.20 -7.07 -11.04
CA ALA A 34 4.73 -7.13 -12.42
C ALA A 34 4.94 -5.83 -13.24
N GLU A 35 6.11 -5.19 -13.12
CA GLU A 35 6.41 -3.93 -13.83
C GLU A 35 6.36 -4.07 -15.36
N GLU A 36 6.95 -5.13 -15.91
CA GLU A 36 7.12 -5.32 -17.35
C GLU A 36 6.45 -6.60 -17.87
N SER A 37 6.26 -7.60 -17.01
CA SER A 37 5.93 -8.97 -17.46
C SER A 37 5.12 -9.70 -16.39
N TRP A 38 3.84 -9.91 -16.69
CA TRP A 38 2.93 -10.78 -15.91
C TRP A 38 1.90 -11.47 -16.80
N PHE A 39 1.58 -10.86 -17.95
CA PHE A 39 0.73 -11.43 -18.99
C PHE A 39 1.51 -11.72 -20.29
N ASP A 40 2.84 -11.66 -20.22
CA ASP A 40 3.74 -11.96 -21.32
C ASP A 40 4.25 -13.40 -21.19
N ASP A 41 4.78 -13.97 -22.27
CA ASP A 41 5.06 -15.41 -22.39
C ASP A 41 6.10 -15.91 -21.37
N ASP A 42 7.02 -15.06 -20.93
CA ASP A 42 8.16 -15.42 -20.09
C ASP A 42 7.88 -15.41 -18.58
N VAL A 43 6.95 -14.57 -18.12
CA VAL A 43 6.63 -14.38 -16.69
C VAL A 43 5.12 -14.35 -16.55
N THR A 44 4.55 -15.50 -16.20
CA THR A 44 3.09 -15.70 -16.15
C THR A 44 2.63 -16.10 -14.74
N PRO A 45 1.33 -15.96 -14.43
CA PRO A 45 0.77 -16.43 -13.17
C PRO A 45 0.87 -17.96 -13.07
N GLN A 46 0.78 -18.67 -14.21
CA GLN A 46 0.92 -20.12 -14.25
C GLN A 46 2.34 -20.54 -13.87
N LEU A 47 3.37 -19.86 -14.38
CA LEU A 47 4.75 -20.13 -14.01
C LEU A 47 4.99 -19.92 -12.50
N PHE A 48 4.47 -18.83 -11.93
CA PHE A 48 4.54 -18.61 -10.48
C PHE A 48 3.86 -19.76 -9.71
N LYS A 49 2.67 -20.17 -10.14
CA LYS A 49 1.90 -21.26 -9.52
C LYS A 49 2.64 -22.60 -9.61
N ASP A 50 3.27 -22.90 -10.74
CA ASP A 50 4.01 -24.14 -10.94
C ASP A 50 5.23 -24.20 -10.02
N GLU A 51 5.99 -23.10 -9.88
CA GLU A 51 7.13 -23.02 -8.97
C GLU A 51 6.73 -23.07 -7.49
N LEU A 52 5.61 -22.43 -7.13
CA LEU A 52 5.02 -22.54 -5.79
C LEU A 52 4.72 -24.00 -5.43
N ASN A 53 4.08 -24.72 -6.35
CA ASN A 53 3.65 -26.11 -6.17
C ASN A 53 4.71 -27.17 -6.46
N ALA A 54 5.88 -26.78 -7.00
CA ALA A 54 6.99 -27.70 -7.26
C ALA A 54 7.61 -28.28 -5.99
N GLY A 55 7.34 -27.70 -4.82
CA GLY A 55 7.77 -28.24 -3.53
C GLY A 55 6.62 -28.33 -2.52
N SER A 56 6.91 -29.01 -1.42
CA SER A 56 6.00 -29.24 -0.30
C SER A 56 6.54 -28.62 1.00
N GLY A 57 5.72 -28.67 2.05
CA GLY A 57 6.06 -28.14 3.37
C GLY A 57 5.75 -26.65 3.50
N ASP A 58 6.16 -26.06 4.61
CA ASP A 58 5.95 -24.65 4.91
C ASP A 58 6.91 -23.78 4.08
N ILE A 59 6.49 -22.55 3.79
CA ILE A 59 7.29 -21.57 3.05
C ILE A 59 7.43 -20.28 3.82
N THR A 60 8.59 -19.62 3.65
CA THR A 60 8.81 -18.26 4.11
C THR A 60 8.86 -17.30 2.92
N VAL A 61 7.99 -16.29 2.91
CA VAL A 61 7.93 -15.27 1.87
C VAL A 61 8.57 -13.98 2.38
N TRP A 62 9.72 -13.60 1.86
CA TRP A 62 10.35 -12.31 2.15
C TRP A 62 9.85 -11.25 1.17
N ILE A 63 9.37 -10.12 1.69
CA ILE A 63 8.83 -9.01 0.91
C ILE A 63 9.66 -7.76 1.14
N ASN A 64 10.21 -7.25 0.04
CA ASN A 64 10.81 -5.93 -0.05
C ASN A 64 10.40 -5.27 -1.36
N SER A 65 9.18 -4.74 -1.38
CA SER A 65 8.52 -4.28 -2.59
C SER A 65 7.72 -2.99 -2.38
N PRO A 66 7.83 -2.01 -3.30
CA PRO A 66 6.99 -0.81 -3.31
C PRO A 66 5.56 -1.09 -3.79
N GLY A 67 5.23 -2.33 -4.16
CA GLY A 67 3.97 -2.71 -4.80
C GLY A 67 4.08 -2.75 -6.31
N GLY A 68 2.96 -2.58 -7.01
CA GLY A 68 2.86 -2.70 -8.45
C GLY A 68 1.46 -3.06 -8.90
N ASP A 69 1.34 -3.99 -9.84
CA ASP A 69 0.04 -4.39 -10.42
C ASP A 69 -0.89 -5.07 -9.39
N CYS A 70 -2.11 -4.53 -9.25
CA CYS A 70 -3.09 -5.03 -8.28
C CYS A 70 -3.67 -6.40 -8.67
N VAL A 71 -3.77 -6.70 -9.97
CA VAL A 71 -4.31 -7.98 -10.46
C VAL A 71 -3.31 -9.10 -10.23
N ALA A 72 -2.03 -8.85 -10.47
CA ALA A 72 -0.93 -9.75 -10.15
C ALA A 72 -0.86 -10.05 -8.65
N ALA A 73 -0.92 -9.01 -7.82
CA ALA A 73 -0.96 -9.17 -6.38
C ALA A 73 -2.17 -9.98 -5.89
N ALA A 74 -3.36 -9.75 -6.44
CA ALA A 74 -4.56 -10.53 -6.11
C ALA A 74 -4.40 -12.02 -6.49
N GLN A 75 -3.78 -12.32 -7.64
CA GLN A 75 -3.51 -13.71 -8.05
C GLN A 75 -2.50 -14.38 -7.13
N ILE A 76 -1.40 -13.71 -6.79
CA ILE A 76 -0.40 -14.23 -5.85
C ILE A 76 -1.03 -14.46 -4.47
N TYR A 77 -1.81 -13.50 -3.97
CA TYR A 77 -2.56 -13.64 -2.71
C TYR A 77 -3.42 -14.91 -2.73
N ASN A 78 -4.21 -15.12 -3.79
CA ASN A 78 -5.06 -16.29 -3.92
C ASN A 78 -4.27 -17.60 -4.00
N MET A 79 -3.11 -17.61 -4.67
CA MET A 79 -2.25 -18.79 -4.76
C MET A 79 -1.60 -19.13 -3.41
N LEU A 80 -1.14 -18.12 -2.67
CA LEU A 80 -0.53 -18.29 -1.34
C LEU A 80 -1.56 -18.76 -0.30
N THR A 81 -2.75 -18.15 -0.26
CA THR A 81 -3.82 -18.56 0.67
C THR A 81 -4.36 -19.98 0.40
N GLN A 82 -4.22 -20.48 -0.83
CA GLN A 82 -4.59 -21.87 -1.19
C GLN A 82 -3.41 -22.86 -1.08
N TYR A 83 -2.22 -22.38 -0.70
CA TYR A 83 -1.07 -23.24 -0.50
C TYR A 83 -1.31 -24.20 0.68
N LYS A 84 -0.89 -25.45 0.53
CA LYS A 84 -1.18 -26.50 1.53
C LYS A 84 -0.35 -26.37 2.81
N GLY A 85 0.86 -25.84 2.70
CA GLY A 85 1.73 -25.58 3.84
C GLY A 85 1.48 -24.21 4.46
N ASN A 86 2.04 -23.97 5.64
CA ASN A 86 1.97 -22.65 6.25
C ASN A 86 2.82 -21.65 5.46
N VAL A 87 2.29 -20.45 5.28
CA VAL A 87 2.96 -19.31 4.65
C VAL A 87 3.34 -18.33 5.75
N THR A 88 4.63 -18.19 6.02
CA THR A 88 5.17 -17.14 6.90
C THR A 88 5.69 -15.99 6.04
N VAL A 89 5.06 -14.83 6.11
CA VAL A 89 5.54 -13.62 5.44
C VAL A 89 6.49 -12.87 6.37
N LYS A 90 7.61 -12.39 5.83
CA LYS A 90 8.59 -11.54 6.52
C LYS A 90 8.83 -10.27 5.72
N ILE A 91 8.62 -9.11 6.35
CA ILE A 91 8.83 -7.80 5.72
C ILE A 91 10.09 -7.18 6.31
N ASP A 92 11.16 -7.11 5.53
CA ASP A 92 12.50 -6.71 5.99
C ASP A 92 12.97 -5.35 5.49
N GLY A 93 12.31 -4.81 4.46
CA GLY A 93 12.46 -3.44 4.00
C GLY A 93 11.11 -2.73 3.94
N ILE A 94 10.35 -2.97 2.88
CA ILE A 94 9.02 -2.38 2.69
C ILE A 94 8.01 -3.39 2.13
N ALA A 95 6.75 -3.27 2.57
CA ALA A 95 5.60 -3.86 1.90
C ALA A 95 4.58 -2.75 1.66
N ALA A 96 4.63 -2.13 0.48
CA ALA A 96 3.78 -0.99 0.14
C ALA A 96 2.78 -1.33 -0.97
N SER A 97 1.61 -0.70 -0.95
CA SER A 97 0.62 -0.79 -2.03
C SER A 97 0.24 -2.25 -2.33
N ALA A 98 0.30 -2.73 -3.58
CA ALA A 98 -0.05 -4.10 -3.92
C ALA A 98 0.75 -5.17 -3.15
N ALA A 99 1.97 -4.86 -2.68
CA ALA A 99 2.77 -5.80 -1.89
C ALA A 99 2.22 -6.00 -0.48
N SER A 100 1.59 -4.98 0.14
CA SER A 100 0.93 -5.18 1.43
C SER A 100 -0.29 -6.09 1.31
N VAL A 101 -0.95 -6.13 0.14
CA VAL A 101 -2.02 -7.09 -0.14
C VAL A 101 -1.48 -8.52 -0.15
N ILE A 102 -0.36 -8.76 -0.86
CA ILE A 102 0.29 -10.08 -0.89
C ILE A 102 0.69 -10.51 0.53
N ALA A 103 1.20 -9.58 1.35
CA ALA A 103 1.58 -9.87 2.73
C ALA A 103 0.41 -10.44 3.55
N MET A 104 -0.83 -10.01 3.30
CA MET A 104 -2.00 -10.51 4.02
C MET A 104 -2.33 -11.99 3.71
N ALA A 105 -1.70 -12.60 2.71
CA ALA A 105 -1.87 -14.03 2.42
C ALA A 105 -1.14 -14.93 3.43
N GLY A 106 -0.23 -14.37 4.24
CA GLY A 106 0.51 -15.13 5.25
C GLY A 106 -0.39 -15.60 6.39
N ASN A 107 -0.24 -16.87 6.77
CA ASN A 107 -0.75 -17.36 8.06
C ASN A 107 -0.14 -16.54 9.20
N THR A 108 1.16 -16.27 9.10
CA THR A 108 1.92 -15.39 9.99
C THR A 108 2.61 -14.30 9.16
N VAL A 109 2.59 -13.06 9.63
CA VAL A 109 3.21 -11.88 9.03
C VAL A 109 4.11 -11.23 10.07
N LEU A 110 5.41 -11.25 9.82
CA LEU A 110 6.42 -10.69 10.71
C LEU A 110 7.07 -9.47 10.07
N MET A 111 7.30 -8.43 10.86
CA MET A 111 7.96 -7.22 10.38
C MET A 111 9.30 -7.00 11.08
N SER A 112 10.34 -6.68 10.32
CA SER A 112 11.58 -6.15 10.87
C SER A 112 11.28 -4.87 11.68
N PRO A 113 11.95 -4.63 12.82
CA PRO A 113 11.74 -3.41 13.61
C PRO A 113 12.08 -2.12 12.84
N VAL A 114 12.78 -2.23 11.70
CA VAL A 114 13.14 -1.12 10.82
C VAL A 114 12.42 -1.15 9.46
N SER A 115 11.42 -2.01 9.28
CA SER A 115 10.62 -2.04 8.05
C SER A 115 9.37 -1.17 8.14
N MET A 116 8.76 -0.92 6.98
CA MET A 116 7.50 -0.18 6.88
C MET A 116 6.46 -0.93 6.05
N MET A 117 5.19 -0.74 6.40
CA MET A 117 4.05 -1.13 5.58
C MET A 117 3.28 0.11 5.14
N MET A 118 2.79 0.12 3.89
CA MET A 118 1.95 1.20 3.38
C MET A 118 0.71 0.69 2.67
N ILE A 119 -0.45 1.26 3.01
CA ILE A 119 -1.71 1.04 2.30
C ILE A 119 -2.28 2.35 1.75
N HIS A 120 -2.82 2.30 0.54
CA HIS A 120 -3.44 3.43 -0.14
C HIS A 120 -4.47 2.97 -1.17
N ASN A 121 -5.23 3.90 -1.74
CA ASN A 121 -6.21 3.60 -2.79
C ASN A 121 -5.52 3.14 -4.08
N PRO A 122 -6.15 2.25 -4.88
CA PRO A 122 -5.62 1.92 -6.20
C PRO A 122 -5.58 3.17 -7.09
N ALA A 123 -4.60 3.21 -7.98
CA ALA A 123 -4.40 4.32 -8.90
C ALA A 123 -4.13 3.78 -10.31
N THR A 124 -4.57 4.53 -11.33
CA THR A 124 -4.31 4.23 -12.73
C THR A 124 -4.19 5.52 -13.54
N PHE A 125 -3.69 5.40 -14.77
CA PHE A 125 -3.80 6.45 -15.78
C PHE A 125 -4.91 6.07 -16.77
N ALA A 126 -5.86 6.98 -16.98
CA ALA A 126 -6.96 6.82 -17.93
C ALA A 126 -7.11 8.06 -18.81
N PHE A 127 -7.54 7.87 -20.05
CA PHE A 127 -7.78 8.93 -21.03
C PHE A 127 -8.97 8.54 -21.92
N GLY A 128 -9.84 9.51 -22.22
CA GLY A 128 -11.04 9.25 -23.00
C GLY A 128 -12.10 10.34 -22.80
N ASP A 129 -13.29 10.10 -23.34
CA ASP A 129 -14.45 10.94 -23.10
C ASP A 129 -15.00 10.78 -21.66
N HIS A 130 -16.06 11.54 -21.32
CA HIS A 130 -16.69 11.48 -20.01
C HIS A 130 -17.13 10.05 -19.60
N ALA A 131 -17.68 9.27 -20.53
CA ALA A 131 -18.16 7.93 -20.23
C ALA A 131 -17.00 6.95 -19.98
N GLU A 132 -15.89 7.10 -20.71
CA GLU A 132 -14.66 6.33 -20.48
C GLU A 132 -14.02 6.67 -19.12
N MET A 133 -13.99 7.95 -18.76
CA MET A 133 -13.49 8.38 -17.45
C MET A 133 -14.36 7.85 -16.30
N GLN A 134 -15.68 7.84 -16.45
CA GLN A 134 -16.58 7.26 -15.43
C GLN A 134 -16.33 5.77 -15.25
N LYS A 135 -16.15 4.99 -16.34
CA LYS A 135 -15.80 3.57 -16.24
C LYS A 135 -14.49 3.32 -15.51
N ALA A 136 -13.49 4.19 -15.71
CA ALA A 136 -12.22 4.08 -15.00
C ALA A 136 -12.38 4.33 -13.49
N ILE A 137 -13.23 5.31 -13.09
CA ILE A 137 -13.57 5.57 -11.69
C ILE A 137 -14.27 4.35 -11.08
N ASP A 138 -15.28 3.81 -11.76
CA ASP A 138 -16.03 2.65 -11.28
C ASP A 138 -15.11 1.43 -11.11
N MET A 139 -14.19 1.20 -12.06
CA MET A 139 -13.18 0.14 -11.96
C MET A 139 -12.26 0.31 -10.75
N LEU A 140 -11.75 1.53 -10.50
CA LEU A 140 -10.90 1.78 -9.33
C LEU A 140 -11.66 1.56 -8.01
N ALA A 141 -12.96 1.88 -7.97
CA ALA A 141 -13.80 1.60 -6.81
C ALA A 141 -13.91 0.09 -6.56
N GLU A 142 -14.17 -0.72 -7.59
CA GLU A 142 -14.21 -2.19 -7.47
C GLU A 142 -12.86 -2.79 -7.05
N VAL A 143 -11.74 -2.28 -7.60
CA VAL A 143 -10.40 -2.71 -7.18
C VAL A 143 -10.14 -2.38 -5.72
N LYS A 144 -10.56 -1.19 -5.25
CA LYS A 144 -10.46 -0.81 -3.84
C LYS A 144 -11.23 -1.77 -2.95
N GLU A 145 -12.47 -2.09 -3.32
CA GLU A 145 -13.32 -3.02 -2.58
C GLU A 145 -12.73 -4.44 -2.53
N SER A 146 -12.12 -4.87 -3.62
CA SER A 146 -11.39 -6.14 -3.71
C SER A 146 -10.20 -6.20 -2.75
N ILE A 147 -9.35 -5.16 -2.76
CA ILE A 147 -8.17 -5.07 -1.87
C ILE A 147 -8.57 -5.01 -0.40
N ILE A 148 -9.65 -4.30 -0.07
CA ILE A 148 -10.16 -4.22 1.31
C ILE A 148 -10.52 -5.60 1.87
N ASN A 149 -10.97 -6.55 1.05
CA ASN A 149 -11.29 -7.90 1.53
C ASN A 149 -10.09 -8.57 2.22
N ALA A 150 -8.91 -8.50 1.61
CA ALA A 150 -7.70 -9.09 2.18
C ALA A 150 -7.36 -8.45 3.54
N TYR A 151 -7.47 -7.12 3.64
CA TYR A 151 -7.23 -6.41 4.90
C TYR A 151 -8.26 -6.72 5.97
N VAL A 152 -9.55 -6.82 5.64
CA VAL A 152 -10.59 -7.21 6.61
C VAL A 152 -10.30 -8.58 7.18
N ILE A 153 -9.97 -9.54 6.32
CA ILE A 153 -9.68 -10.92 6.72
C ILE A 153 -8.49 -10.97 7.68
N LYS A 154 -7.40 -10.26 7.37
CA LYS A 154 -6.19 -10.31 8.19
C LYS A 154 -6.31 -9.49 9.50
N THR A 155 -6.87 -8.28 9.43
CA THR A 155 -6.85 -7.31 10.54
C THR A 155 -8.06 -7.41 11.46
N GLY A 156 -9.19 -7.93 10.98
CA GLY A 156 -10.48 -7.85 11.67
C GLY A 156 -11.07 -6.43 11.77
N LEU A 157 -10.42 -5.41 11.19
CA LEU A 157 -10.93 -4.04 11.20
C LEU A 157 -12.16 -3.89 10.30
N THR A 158 -13.00 -2.92 10.62
CA THR A 158 -14.18 -2.62 9.80
C THR A 158 -13.75 -2.07 8.43
N ARG A 159 -14.53 -2.41 7.39
CA ARG A 159 -14.34 -1.89 6.02
C ARG A 159 -14.24 -0.36 5.99
N ALA A 160 -15.06 0.33 6.76
CA ALA A 160 -15.02 1.80 6.87
C ALA A 160 -13.68 2.31 7.43
N LYS A 161 -13.15 1.67 8.49
CA LYS A 161 -11.86 2.04 9.06
C LYS A 161 -10.72 1.82 8.05
N LEU A 162 -10.72 0.67 7.37
CA LEU A 162 -9.72 0.35 6.34
C LEU A 162 -9.78 1.31 5.15
N SER A 163 -11.00 1.62 4.68
CA SER A 163 -11.21 2.62 3.62
C SER A 163 -10.63 3.98 4.00
N HIS A 164 -10.85 4.43 5.25
CA HIS A 164 -10.25 5.68 5.74
C HIS A 164 -8.72 5.64 5.83
N LEU A 165 -8.12 4.50 6.22
CA LEU A 165 -6.66 4.36 6.23
C LEU A 165 -6.09 4.40 4.79
N MET A 166 -6.77 3.77 3.83
CA MET A 166 -6.36 3.82 2.41
C MET A 166 -6.50 5.23 1.82
N ASP A 167 -7.61 5.93 2.12
CA ASP A 167 -7.82 7.33 1.71
C ASP A 167 -6.75 8.28 2.26
N ALA A 168 -6.17 7.91 3.40
CA ALA A 168 -5.17 8.71 4.09
C ALA A 168 -3.74 8.48 3.54
N GLU A 169 -3.54 7.48 2.68
CA GLU A 169 -2.25 6.85 2.35
C GLU A 169 -1.43 6.65 3.62
N THR A 170 -1.67 5.53 4.26
CA THR A 170 -1.19 5.25 5.61
C THR A 170 0.08 4.44 5.57
N TRP A 171 1.12 4.98 6.20
CA TRP A 171 2.39 4.32 6.48
C TRP A 171 2.44 3.91 7.94
N MET A 172 2.87 2.67 8.19
CA MET A 172 2.93 2.02 9.49
C MET A 172 4.33 1.44 9.70
N ASP A 173 4.91 1.71 10.87
CA ASP A 173 6.04 0.91 11.36
C ASP A 173 5.57 -0.47 11.84
N ALA A 174 6.52 -1.35 12.19
CA ALA A 174 6.21 -2.71 12.67
C ALA A 174 5.22 -2.72 13.84
N ASN A 175 5.44 -1.86 14.85
CA ASN A 175 4.58 -1.81 16.04
C ASN A 175 3.16 -1.39 15.69
N LYS A 176 3.00 -0.38 14.82
CA LYS A 176 1.69 0.11 14.39
C LYS A 176 0.97 -0.92 13.52
N ALA A 177 1.70 -1.61 12.65
CA ALA A 177 1.15 -2.68 11.84
C ALA A 177 0.64 -3.83 12.71
N ILE A 178 1.35 -4.18 13.80
CA ILE A 178 0.88 -5.16 14.80
C ILE A 178 -0.36 -4.65 15.53
N GLU A 179 -0.33 -3.42 16.04
CA GLU A 179 -1.47 -2.81 16.74
C GLU A 179 -2.75 -2.79 15.90
N LEU A 180 -2.62 -2.58 14.58
CA LEU A 180 -3.74 -2.55 13.64
C LEU A 180 -4.04 -3.92 13.00
N GLY A 181 -3.33 -4.98 13.37
CA GLY A 181 -3.56 -6.35 12.90
C GLY A 181 -3.05 -6.67 11.49
N PHE A 182 -2.21 -5.81 10.91
CA PHE A 182 -1.56 -6.07 9.61
C PHE A 182 -0.33 -6.98 9.74
N ALA A 183 0.28 -7.04 10.92
CA ALA A 183 1.36 -7.94 11.26
C ALA A 183 1.04 -8.65 12.59
N ASP A 184 1.65 -9.80 12.81
CA ASP A 184 1.44 -10.60 14.02
C ASP A 184 2.56 -10.37 15.04
N ASP A 185 3.80 -10.17 14.60
CA ASP A 185 4.95 -9.92 15.49
C ASP A 185 6.14 -9.26 14.76
N ILE A 186 7.18 -8.93 15.54
CA ILE A 186 8.46 -8.44 15.06
C ILE A 186 9.37 -9.62 14.71
N ILE A 187 10.18 -9.48 13.67
CA ILE A 187 11.25 -10.45 13.37
C ILE A 187 12.27 -10.39 14.51
N THR A 188 12.32 -11.44 15.33
CA THR A 188 13.32 -11.57 16.38
C THR A 188 14.67 -11.98 15.80
N ARG A 189 15.74 -11.43 16.36
CA ARG A 189 17.08 -11.98 16.14
C ARG A 189 17.12 -13.29 16.90
N ALA A 190 17.36 -14.42 16.22
CA ALA A 190 17.69 -15.65 16.92
C ALA A 190 18.85 -15.33 17.85
N GLU A 191 18.74 -15.70 19.13
CA GLU A 191 19.84 -15.56 20.07
C GLU A 191 21.01 -16.38 19.54
N THR A 192 21.93 -15.69 18.87
CA THR A 192 23.25 -16.24 18.61
C THR A 192 23.91 -16.26 19.97
N LYS A 193 23.76 -17.36 20.72
CA LYS A 193 24.74 -17.70 21.75
C LYS A 193 26.08 -17.63 21.04
N PRO A 194 27.00 -16.72 21.40
CA PRO A 194 28.32 -16.73 20.83
C PRO A 194 28.89 -18.12 21.12
N ASN A 195 29.21 -18.86 20.06
CA ASN A 195 29.87 -20.15 20.19
C ASN A 195 31.34 -19.84 20.56
N THR A 196 31.57 -19.44 21.81
CA THR A 196 32.90 -19.48 22.42
C THR A 196 33.09 -20.92 22.88
N GLU A 197 33.54 -21.76 21.95
CA GLU A 197 34.27 -22.96 22.34
C GLU A 197 35.61 -22.49 22.92
N ASP A 198 35.60 -22.16 24.20
CA ASP A 198 36.80 -22.24 25.05
C ASP A 198 36.42 -23.12 26.24
N PRO A 199 36.86 -24.39 26.27
CA PRO A 199 36.55 -25.29 27.36
C PRO A 199 37.60 -25.07 28.44
N ASP A 200 37.43 -24.03 29.27
CA ASP A 200 38.07 -23.91 30.60
C ASP A 200 37.75 -22.55 31.25
N GLU A 201 36.48 -22.28 31.61
CA GLU A 201 36.18 -21.44 32.78
C GLU A 201 34.93 -22.01 33.47
N GLU A 202 35.16 -22.72 34.58
CA GLU A 202 34.18 -22.80 35.66
C GLU A 202 33.91 -21.35 36.09
N ASP A 203 32.64 -20.92 36.18
CA ASP A 203 32.17 -20.08 37.28
C ASP A 203 30.65 -19.83 37.22
N GLU A 204 30.03 -20.36 38.28
CA GLU A 204 28.94 -19.83 39.10
C GLU A 204 27.60 -19.35 38.49
N ASP A 205 26.58 -20.09 38.93
CA ASP A 205 25.14 -19.85 38.92
C ASP A 205 24.78 -18.46 39.50
N GLU A 206 24.27 -17.53 38.68
CA GLU A 206 23.43 -16.43 39.18
C GLU A 206 22.13 -16.37 38.38
N SER A 207 21.05 -16.78 39.04
CA SER A 207 19.68 -16.58 38.61
C SER A 207 19.36 -15.08 38.54
N ILE A 208 19.35 -14.51 37.34
CA ILE A 208 18.78 -13.19 37.10
C ILE A 208 17.36 -13.38 36.55
N GLU A 209 16.37 -13.19 37.41
CA GLU A 209 14.99 -12.94 37.01
C GLU A 209 14.95 -11.57 36.30
N GLU A 210 15.05 -11.55 34.97
CA GLU A 210 14.84 -10.33 34.20
C GLU A 210 13.34 -10.07 34.03
N GLU A 211 12.81 -9.16 34.85
CA GLU A 211 11.53 -8.49 34.62
C GLU A 211 11.49 -7.91 33.18
N GLU A 212 10.50 -8.36 32.39
CA GLU A 212 10.15 -7.78 31.10
C GLU A 212 9.88 -6.27 31.23
N LYS A 213 10.90 -5.44 31.06
CA LYS A 213 10.72 -4.01 30.80
C LYS A 213 10.18 -3.85 29.38
N LYS A 214 8.85 -3.78 29.27
CA LYS A 214 8.16 -3.20 28.10
C LYS A 214 8.70 -1.79 27.86
N VAL A 215 9.67 -1.68 26.95
CA VAL A 215 10.07 -0.40 26.38
C VAL A 215 8.86 0.13 25.62
N PRO A 216 8.33 1.33 25.93
CA PRO A 216 7.21 1.88 25.18
C PRO A 216 7.75 2.27 23.80
N ALA A 217 7.56 1.41 22.82
CA ALA A 217 7.88 1.73 21.44
C ALA A 217 6.92 2.83 20.99
N ASN A 218 7.46 4.01 20.69
CA ASN A 218 6.71 5.08 20.04
C ASN A 218 6.26 4.58 18.66
N SER A 219 5.04 4.06 18.61
CA SER A 219 4.39 3.60 17.37
C SER A 219 4.15 4.80 16.45
N MET A 220 4.83 4.82 15.30
CA MET A 220 4.70 5.88 14.29
C MET A 220 3.66 5.50 13.23
N LEU A 221 2.68 6.39 13.05
CA LEU A 221 1.71 6.37 11.96
C LEU A 221 1.89 7.65 11.15
N PHE A 222 2.15 7.52 9.85
CA PHE A 222 2.23 8.66 8.95
C PHE A 222 1.10 8.60 7.93
N SER A 223 0.45 9.74 7.67
CA SER A 223 -0.58 9.89 6.65
C SER A 223 -0.24 11.07 5.75
N ARG A 224 -0.19 10.85 4.44
CA ARG A 224 0.02 11.95 3.48
C ARG A 224 -1.14 12.93 3.49
N LYS A 225 -2.38 12.45 3.62
CA LYS A 225 -3.56 13.32 3.70
C LYS A 225 -3.49 14.24 4.93
N ALA A 226 -3.07 13.72 6.09
CA ALA A 226 -2.92 14.53 7.29
C ALA A 226 -1.86 15.63 7.10
N VAL A 227 -0.72 15.31 6.47
CA VAL A 227 0.32 16.29 6.15
C VAL A 227 -0.17 17.33 5.15
N ASN A 228 -0.84 16.91 4.08
CA ASN A 228 -1.40 17.82 3.08
C ASN A 228 -2.44 18.76 3.71
N ASN A 229 -3.34 18.23 4.54
CA ASN A 229 -4.33 19.05 5.25
C ASN A 229 -3.67 20.02 6.23
N ALA A 230 -2.63 19.58 6.96
CA ALA A 230 -1.89 20.47 7.86
C ALA A 230 -1.19 21.61 7.09
N LEU A 231 -0.63 21.30 5.91
CA LEU A 231 -0.03 22.29 5.02
C LEU A 231 -1.10 23.27 4.48
N ILE A 232 -2.22 22.77 3.96
CA ILE A 232 -3.33 23.60 3.48
C ILE A 232 -3.87 24.49 4.61
N ASN A 233 -4.14 23.95 5.80
CA ASN A 233 -4.59 24.74 6.95
C ASN A 233 -3.57 25.82 7.36
N LYS A 234 -2.26 25.54 7.24
CA LYS A 234 -1.20 26.52 7.51
C LYS A 234 -1.15 27.60 6.43
N LEU A 235 -1.36 27.22 5.16
CA LEU A 235 -1.49 28.14 4.04
C LEU A 235 -2.73 29.01 4.20
N GLU A 236 -3.90 28.44 4.49
CA GLU A 236 -5.12 29.20 4.78
C GLU A 236 -4.91 30.19 5.93
N LYS A 237 -4.31 29.76 7.04
CA LYS A 237 -3.97 30.68 8.15
C LYS A 237 -3.00 31.81 7.75
N HIS A 238 -2.15 31.61 6.75
CA HIS A 238 -1.20 32.62 6.26
C HIS A 238 -1.75 33.49 5.11
N TYR A 239 -2.68 32.96 4.31
CA TYR A 239 -3.15 33.58 3.08
C TYR A 239 -4.63 34.02 3.14
N VAL A 240 -5.39 33.62 4.16
CA VAL A 240 -6.71 34.21 4.47
C VAL A 240 -6.48 35.56 5.13
N GLN A 241 -6.55 36.62 4.31
CA GLN A 241 -6.74 37.99 4.78
C GLN A 241 -8.03 38.07 5.62
N PRO A 242 -8.10 38.87 6.70
CA PRO A 242 -9.37 39.13 7.37
C PRO A 242 -10.34 39.70 6.32
N GLU A 243 -11.55 39.14 6.27
CA GLU A 243 -12.59 39.48 5.30
C GLU A 243 -12.70 40.99 5.08
N LYS A 244 -12.08 41.49 4.02
CA LYS A 244 -12.56 42.66 3.31
C LYS A 244 -13.47 42.13 2.22
N THR A 245 -14.74 41.97 2.58
CA THR A 245 -15.91 42.00 1.67
C THR A 245 -15.64 41.42 0.29
N VAL A 246 -15.90 40.12 0.14
CA VAL A 246 -15.93 39.40 -1.15
C VAL A 246 -16.94 40.03 -2.14
N THR A 247 -17.80 40.95 -1.69
CA THR A 247 -18.69 41.76 -2.54
C THR A 247 -18.00 42.71 -3.52
N LYS A 248 -16.68 43.00 -3.41
CA LYS A 248 -16.00 43.89 -4.38
C LYS A 248 -15.37 43.19 -5.59
N GLN A 249 -15.22 41.87 -5.57
CA GLN A 249 -14.55 41.13 -6.67
C GLN A 249 -15.54 40.29 -7.52
N ALA A 250 -16.82 40.28 -7.13
CA ALA A 250 -17.94 39.79 -7.93
C ALA A 250 -18.81 40.93 -8.50
N GLU A 251 -18.33 42.18 -8.49
CA GLU A 251 -18.89 43.23 -9.35
C GLU A 251 -18.41 42.98 -10.78
N ILE A 252 -19.12 42.10 -11.49
CA ILE A 252 -19.27 42.33 -12.93
C ILE A 252 -20.02 43.66 -13.00
N THR A 253 -19.32 44.74 -13.35
CA THR A 253 -20.00 45.93 -13.83
C THR A 253 -20.85 45.48 -15.01
N ALA A 254 -22.15 45.31 -14.78
CA ALA A 254 -23.10 45.29 -15.86
C ALA A 254 -22.81 46.58 -16.65
N PRO A 255 -22.58 46.53 -17.97
CA PRO A 255 -22.60 47.75 -18.74
C PRO A 255 -23.95 48.39 -18.43
N ALA A 256 -23.94 49.66 -18.03
CA ALA A 256 -25.16 50.45 -17.92
C ALA A 256 -25.74 50.56 -19.34
N SER A 257 -26.46 49.53 -19.73
CA SER A 257 -27.22 49.46 -20.97
C SER A 257 -28.50 50.24 -20.68
N ASN A 258 -28.40 51.56 -20.83
CA ASN A 258 -29.56 52.32 -21.26
C ASN A 258 -29.87 51.75 -22.64
N GLY A 259 -30.81 50.80 -22.70
CA GLY A 259 -31.10 50.01 -23.89
C GLY A 259 -31.17 50.87 -25.16
N THR A 260 -30.87 50.26 -26.31
CA THR A 260 -30.81 50.96 -27.60
C THR A 260 -32.09 51.79 -27.82
N PRO A 261 -31.99 53.13 -27.97
CA PRO A 261 -33.17 53.97 -28.16
C PRO A 261 -34.00 53.48 -29.34
N ALA A 262 -35.33 53.49 -29.20
CA ALA A 262 -36.24 53.00 -30.24
C ALA A 262 -36.01 53.66 -31.61
N LYS A 263 -35.50 54.90 -31.64
CA LYS A 263 -35.10 55.60 -32.86
C LYS A 263 -33.96 54.89 -33.61
N GLU A 264 -32.95 54.44 -32.88
CA GLU A 264 -31.78 53.77 -33.46
C GLU A 264 -32.13 52.36 -33.97
N ILE A 265 -33.05 51.66 -33.28
CA ILE A 265 -33.60 50.39 -33.77
C ILE A 265 -34.39 50.62 -35.08
N LYS A 266 -35.17 51.70 -35.15
CA LYS A 266 -35.98 52.04 -36.33
C LYS A 266 -35.10 52.39 -37.54
N GLU A 267 -34.02 53.15 -37.32
CA GLU A 267 -33.04 53.48 -38.37
C GLU A 267 -32.33 52.23 -38.91
N ARG A 268 -31.97 51.28 -38.04
CA ARG A 268 -31.38 49.99 -38.47
C ARG A 268 -32.38 49.12 -39.24
N LEU A 269 -33.65 49.10 -38.83
CA LEU A 269 -34.70 48.37 -39.54
C LEU A 269 -34.97 48.97 -40.93
N ASP A 270 -34.99 50.30 -41.03
CA ASP A 270 -35.18 51.01 -42.30
C ASP A 270 -33.96 50.86 -43.23
N PHE A 271 -32.76 50.73 -42.67
CA PHE A 271 -31.57 50.38 -43.45
C PHE A 271 -31.65 48.97 -44.02
N ILE A 272 -32.04 47.97 -43.22
CA ILE A 272 -32.16 46.57 -43.67
C ILE A 272 -33.26 46.42 -44.74
N LYS A 273 -34.37 47.14 -44.62
CA LYS A 273 -35.45 47.19 -45.63
C LYS A 273 -35.02 47.75 -46.99
N LYS A 274 -33.84 48.37 -47.12
CA LYS A 274 -33.31 48.80 -48.43
C LYS A 274 -32.62 47.67 -49.19
N PHE A 275 -32.37 46.53 -48.53
CA PHE A 275 -31.65 45.38 -49.09
C PHE A 275 -32.50 44.11 -49.14
N ILE A 276 -33.80 44.23 -48.82
CA ILE A 276 -34.84 43.20 -48.98
C ILE A 276 -35.90 43.79 -49.90
#